data_AF-A0A2W7MF88-F1
#
_entry.id   AF-A0A2W7MF88-F1
#
_cell.length_a   1.000
_cell.length_b   1.000
_cell.length_c   1.000
_cell.angle_alpha   90.00
_cell.angle_beta   90.00
_cell.angle_gamma   90.00
#
_symmetry.space_group_name_H-M   'P 1'
#
loop_
_entity.id
_entity.type
_entity.pdbx_description
1 polymer ?
#
loop_
_entity_poly.entity_id
_entity_poly.type
_entity_poly.pdbx_seq_one_letter_code
_entity_poly.pdbx_strand_id
1 'polypeptide(L)'
;MGRFIPHPDDVPVELTLLKPECISRQQLHTISLGGMACNYHRAWRHGTALEVRMPTLNPDMRFLGYVAWCLRRKRGYLVGIAFVDEQMMFSARMGEQVCQIEHYCRQHDAHDDLQETQALALEWVQEHADEFSHETVRRAFTRVVLD
;
A
#
# COMPACT_ATOMS: atom_id res chain seq x y z
N MET A 1 15.82 0.63 -2.18
CA MET A 1 14.43 0.84 -1.69
C MET A 1 13.69 -0.49 -1.68
N GLY A 2 12.82 -0.72 -0.69
CA GLY A 2 12.06 -1.97 -0.55
C GLY A 2 10.94 -2.18 -1.60
N ARG A 3 10.22 -3.31 -1.48
CA ARG A 3 9.08 -3.66 -2.35
C ARG A 3 7.90 -2.72 -2.13
N PHE A 4 7.18 -2.40 -3.22
CA PHE A 4 5.93 -1.65 -3.19
C PHE A 4 4.78 -2.59 -3.56
N ILE A 5 3.76 -2.70 -2.69
CA ILE A 5 2.57 -3.51 -2.95
C ILE A 5 1.61 -2.73 -3.87
N PRO A 6 1.13 -3.33 -4.97
CA PRO A 6 0.12 -2.67 -5.80
C PRO A 6 -1.24 -2.65 -5.09
N HIS A 7 -1.86 -1.49 -5.05
CA HIS A 7 -3.24 -1.29 -4.62
C HIS A 7 -4.20 -1.62 -5.77
N PRO A 8 -5.30 -2.37 -5.54
CA PRO A 8 -6.30 -2.64 -6.58
C PRO A 8 -6.98 -1.37 -7.08
N ASP A 9 -7.23 -1.29 -8.39
CA ASP A 9 -7.74 -0.07 -9.03
C ASP A 9 -9.23 0.23 -8.75
N ASP A 10 -9.97 -0.79 -8.37
CA ASP A 10 -11.39 -0.74 -8.01
C ASP A 10 -11.62 -0.51 -6.51
N VAL A 11 -10.58 -0.59 -5.68
CA VAL A 11 -10.65 -0.32 -4.25
C VAL A 11 -10.28 1.14 -3.99
N PRO A 12 -11.07 1.88 -3.16
CA PRO A 12 -10.82 3.29 -2.93
C PRO A 12 -9.54 3.52 -2.12
N VAL A 13 -8.73 4.47 -2.59
CA VAL A 13 -7.60 5.05 -1.86
C VAL A 13 -7.64 6.57 -1.96
N GLU A 14 -7.41 7.24 -0.84
CA GLU A 14 -7.40 8.70 -0.75
C GLU A 14 -6.01 9.19 -0.35
N LEU A 15 -5.51 10.21 -1.07
CA LEU A 15 -4.22 10.83 -0.82
C LEU A 15 -4.36 12.31 -0.47
N THR A 16 -4.02 12.63 0.77
CA THR A 16 -4.06 14.00 1.30
C THR A 16 -2.64 14.54 1.47
N LEU A 17 -2.42 15.77 1.00
CA LEU A 17 -1.15 16.46 1.18
C LEU A 17 -0.99 16.84 2.65
N LEU A 18 0.12 16.45 3.27
CA LEU A 18 0.51 16.98 4.57
C LEU A 18 1.44 18.18 4.39
N LYS A 19 1.10 19.30 5.04
CA LYS A 19 1.98 20.48 5.13
C LYS A 19 2.57 20.55 6.54
N PRO A 20 3.87 20.88 6.71
CA PRO A 20 4.92 21.09 5.71
C PRO A 20 6.09 20.15 5.95
N GLU A 21 6.32 19.16 5.09
CA GLU A 21 7.67 18.63 4.90
C GLU A 21 7.77 17.86 3.57
N CYS A 22 8.80 18.18 2.81
CA CYS A 22 9.27 17.35 1.72
C CYS A 22 10.65 16.89 2.10
N ILE A 23 10.93 15.61 1.91
CA ILE A 23 12.28 15.08 2.10
C ILE A 23 13.01 14.97 0.76
N SER A 24 14.33 15.03 0.80
CA SER A 24 15.14 14.87 -0.41
C SER A 24 15.04 13.45 -0.97
N ARG A 25 15.38 13.29 -2.25
CA ARG A 25 15.50 11.97 -2.90
C ARG A 25 16.47 11.07 -2.18
N GLN A 26 17.63 11.61 -1.81
CA GLN A 26 18.67 10.86 -1.13
C GLN A 26 18.21 10.40 0.25
N GLN A 27 17.60 11.30 1.02
CA GLN A 27 17.05 10.95 2.33
C GLN A 27 16.01 9.83 2.20
N LEU A 28 15.05 9.97 1.29
CA LEU A 28 14.01 8.94 1.09
C LEU A 28 14.60 7.61 0.62
N HIS A 29 15.60 7.61 -0.25
CA HIS A 29 16.26 6.38 -0.67
C HIS A 29 16.90 5.62 0.51
N THR A 30 17.47 6.36 1.47
CA THR A 30 18.12 5.79 2.66
C THR A 30 17.13 5.28 3.70
N ILE A 31 16.01 5.99 3.92
CA ILE A 31 15.07 5.67 5.01
C ILE A 31 13.83 4.88 4.56
N SER A 32 13.63 4.69 3.25
CA SER A 32 12.45 3.99 2.74
C SER A 32 12.50 2.50 3.07
N LEU A 33 11.42 2.02 3.68
CA LEU A 33 11.19 0.63 4.02
C LEU A 33 10.40 -0.14 2.95
N GLY A 34 10.24 0.44 1.76
CA GLY A 34 9.23 0.03 0.77
C GLY A 34 7.90 0.75 0.99
N GLY A 35 6.82 0.20 0.45
CA GLY A 35 5.48 0.74 0.73
C GLY A 35 4.39 0.24 -0.21
N MET A 36 3.54 1.15 -0.69
CA MET A 36 2.40 0.83 -1.56
C MET A 36 2.40 1.66 -2.84
N ALA A 37 1.74 1.17 -3.88
CA ALA A 37 1.60 1.84 -5.15
C ALA A 37 0.14 1.86 -5.59
N CYS A 38 -0.40 3.03 -5.90
CA CYS A 38 -1.79 3.17 -6.36
C CYS A 38 -1.88 4.04 -7.61
N ASN A 39 -2.92 3.81 -8.41
CA ASN A 39 -3.28 4.73 -9.48
C ASN A 39 -4.02 5.95 -8.89
N TYR A 40 -3.68 7.14 -9.39
CA TYR A 40 -4.24 8.39 -8.90
C TYR A 40 -4.40 9.41 -10.04
N HIS A 41 -5.44 10.23 -9.95
CA HIS A 41 -5.80 11.18 -11.01
C HIS A 41 -4.84 12.37 -11.14
N ARG A 42 -4.05 12.68 -10.10
CA ARG A 42 -3.09 13.81 -10.08
C ARG A 42 -1.66 13.37 -9.83
N ALA A 43 -0.73 14.16 -10.35
CA ALA A 43 0.70 13.98 -10.10
C ALA A 43 1.08 14.39 -8.68
N TRP A 44 2.12 13.76 -8.15
CA TRP A 44 2.76 14.17 -6.91
C TRP A 44 4.27 14.32 -7.08
N ARG A 45 4.85 15.33 -6.42
CA ARG A 45 6.29 15.54 -6.44
C ARG A 45 6.96 14.49 -5.56
N HIS A 46 8.10 13.97 -6.02
CA HIS A 46 8.93 13.10 -5.21
C HIS A 46 9.27 13.76 -3.86
N GLY A 47 9.21 12.98 -2.78
CA GLY A 47 9.51 13.42 -1.42
C GLY A 47 8.36 14.14 -0.72
N THR A 48 7.23 14.37 -1.40
CA THR A 48 6.03 14.97 -0.77
C THR A 48 5.50 14.08 0.33
N ALA A 49 5.30 14.63 1.53
CA ALA A 49 4.60 13.95 2.62
C ALA A 49 3.10 13.82 2.31
N LEU A 50 2.58 12.61 2.44
CA LEU A 50 1.18 12.27 2.22
C LEU A 50 0.62 11.54 3.43
N GLU A 51 -0.65 11.79 3.68
CA GLU A 51 -1.53 10.89 4.40
C GLU A 51 -2.27 10.03 3.39
N VAL A 52 -2.26 8.71 3.63
CA VAL A 52 -2.99 7.71 2.85
C VAL A 52 -4.15 7.17 3.69
N ARG A 53 -5.32 7.05 3.07
CA ARG A 53 -6.49 6.39 3.65
C ARG A 53 -6.99 5.31 2.69
N MET A 54 -7.37 4.18 3.26
CA MET A 54 -8.03 3.07 2.56
C MET A 54 -9.38 2.84 3.23
N PRO A 55 -10.47 3.47 2.74
CA PRO A 55 -11.78 3.42 3.40
C PRO A 55 -12.32 2.00 3.62
N THR A 56 -11.98 1.04 2.74
CA THR A 56 -12.34 -0.38 2.87
C THR A 56 -11.84 -1.01 4.17
N LEU A 57 -10.66 -0.60 4.66
CA LEU A 57 -10.07 -1.14 5.87
C LEU A 57 -10.74 -0.54 7.12
N ASN A 58 -10.64 0.77 7.24
CA ASN A 58 -11.20 1.55 8.32
C ASN A 58 -11.15 3.04 7.91
N PRO A 59 -12.29 3.76 7.94
CA PRO A 59 -12.36 5.15 7.51
C PRO A 59 -11.51 6.11 8.35
N ASP A 60 -11.09 5.71 9.56
CA ASP A 60 -10.27 6.50 10.49
C ASP A 60 -8.80 6.11 10.50
N MET A 61 -8.43 5.00 9.86
CA MET A 61 -7.03 4.59 9.76
C MET A 61 -6.27 5.50 8.80
N ARG A 62 -5.07 5.92 9.21
CA ARG A 62 -4.19 6.82 8.48
C ARG A 62 -2.81 6.21 8.36
N PHE A 63 -2.23 6.27 7.16
CA PHE A 63 -0.85 5.90 6.93
C PHE A 63 -0.04 7.10 6.46
N LEU A 64 1.06 7.39 7.14
CA LEU A 64 1.92 8.52 6.82
C LEU A 64 3.09 8.04 5.97
N GLY A 65 3.26 8.62 4.78
CA GLY A 65 4.31 8.21 3.86
C GLY A 65 4.80 9.34 2.98
N TYR A 66 5.81 9.04 2.17
CA TYR A 66 6.42 9.98 1.24
C TYR A 66 6.35 9.45 -0.18
N VAL A 67 6.14 10.34 -1.15
CA VAL A 67 6.12 9.95 -2.56
C VAL A 67 7.52 9.52 -3.01
N ALA A 68 7.71 8.22 -3.21
CA ALA A 68 8.94 7.60 -3.68
C ALA A 68 9.11 7.75 -5.20
N TRP A 69 8.01 7.78 -5.94
CA TRP A 69 8.02 7.98 -7.39
C TRP A 69 6.60 8.25 -7.87
N CYS A 70 6.47 8.91 -9.01
CA CYS A 70 5.19 9.21 -9.65
C CYS A 70 5.37 9.07 -11.16
N LEU A 71 4.71 8.06 -11.74
CA LEU A 71 4.87 7.68 -13.14
C LEU A 71 3.60 8.03 -13.90
N ARG A 72 3.72 8.82 -14.98
CA ARG A 72 2.56 9.13 -15.83
C ARG A 72 2.06 7.87 -16.54
N ARG A 73 0.73 7.67 -16.53
CA ARG A 73 0.03 6.60 -17.26
C ARG A 73 -0.90 7.21 -18.31
N LYS A 74 -1.57 6.36 -19.10
CA LYS A 74 -2.57 6.81 -20.09
C LYS A 74 -3.68 7.62 -19.43
N ARG A 75 -4.10 7.22 -18.22
CA ARG A 75 -5.11 7.88 -17.40
C ARG A 75 -4.50 8.11 -16.00
N GLY A 76 -4.09 9.34 -15.71
CA GLY A 76 -3.51 9.70 -14.42
C GLY A 76 -2.06 9.22 -14.23
N TYR A 77 -1.77 8.77 -13.00
CA TYR A 77 -0.42 8.49 -12.51
C TYR A 77 -0.42 7.24 -11.64
N LEU A 78 0.63 6.42 -11.75
CA LEU A 78 0.94 5.41 -10.75
C LEU A 78 1.89 6.06 -9.72
N VAL A 79 1.46 6.10 -8.47
CA VAL A 79 2.15 6.79 -7.38
C VAL A 79 2.67 5.75 -6.39
N GLY A 80 3.99 5.72 -6.19
CA GLY A 80 4.61 4.91 -5.15
C GLY A 80 4.79 5.73 -3.88
N ILE A 81 4.29 5.22 -2.77
CA ILE A 81 4.32 5.86 -1.46
C ILE A 81 5.14 4.97 -0.55
N ALA A 82 6.25 5.53 -0.06
CA ALA A 82 7.15 4.84 0.83
C ALA A 82 6.82 5.16 2.29
N PHE A 83 6.85 4.12 3.12
CA PHE A 83 6.77 4.23 4.57
C PHE A 83 8.19 4.19 5.15
N VAL A 84 8.40 4.92 6.24
CA VAL A 84 9.72 5.10 6.87
C VAL A 84 9.76 4.61 8.31
N ASP A 85 8.61 4.13 8.81
CA ASP A 85 8.42 3.53 10.12
C ASP A 85 7.97 2.08 9.94
N GLU A 86 8.57 1.15 10.70
CA GLU A 86 8.32 -0.29 10.54
C GLU A 86 6.87 -0.64 10.85
N GLN A 87 6.31 -0.07 11.92
CA GLN A 87 4.92 -0.29 12.32
C GLN A 87 3.97 0.24 11.25
N MET A 88 4.23 1.42 10.70
CA MET A 88 3.46 2.02 9.61
C MET A 88 3.50 1.16 8.36
N MET A 89 4.70 0.72 7.98
CA MET A 89 4.91 -0.12 6.81
C MET A 89 4.18 -1.46 6.96
N PHE A 90 4.36 -2.15 8.09
CA PHE A 90 3.67 -3.41 8.36
C PHE A 90 2.15 -3.23 8.36
N SER A 91 1.64 -2.21 9.05
CA SER A 91 0.21 -1.91 9.11
C SER A 91 -0.37 -1.60 7.72
N ALA A 92 0.36 -0.85 6.89
CA ALA A 92 -0.05 -0.55 5.52
C ALA A 92 -0.06 -1.82 4.65
N ARG A 93 0.93 -2.71 4.78
CA ARG A 93 0.90 -4.01 4.08
C ARG A 93 -0.32 -4.84 4.47
N MET A 94 -0.63 -4.92 5.77
CA MET A 94 -1.83 -5.62 6.22
C MET A 94 -3.10 -4.96 5.69
N GLY A 95 -3.13 -3.63 5.59
CA GLY A 95 -4.22 -2.90 4.94
C GLY A 95 -4.37 -3.23 3.46
N GLU A 96 -3.26 -3.34 2.73
CA GLU A 96 -3.26 -3.79 1.34
C GLU A 96 -3.79 -5.23 1.19
N GLN A 97 -3.47 -6.13 2.13
CA GLN A 97 -4.02 -7.48 2.14
C GLN A 97 -5.56 -7.48 2.17
N VAL A 98 -6.14 -6.65 3.04
CA VAL A 98 -7.61 -6.48 3.12
C VAL A 98 -8.17 -5.92 1.81
N CYS A 99 -7.48 -4.98 1.19
CA CYS A 99 -7.89 -4.43 -0.11
C CYS A 99 -7.83 -5.48 -1.23
N GLN A 100 -6.83 -6.37 -1.22
CA GLN A 100 -6.74 -7.47 -2.18
C GLN A 100 -7.85 -8.50 -1.99
N ILE A 101 -8.21 -8.81 -0.74
CA ILE A 101 -9.36 -9.69 -0.44
C ILE A 101 -10.66 -9.07 -0.96
N GLU A 102 -10.89 -7.77 -0.70
CA GLU A 102 -12.05 -7.05 -1.21
C GLU A 102 -12.12 -7.11 -2.75
N HIS A 103 -11.00 -6.84 -3.42
CA HIS A 103 -10.90 -6.96 -4.87
C HIS A 103 -11.24 -8.37 -5.36
N TYR A 104 -10.71 -9.40 -4.70
CA TYR A 104 -10.94 -10.79 -5.05
C TYR A 104 -12.42 -11.18 -4.91
N CYS A 105 -13.07 -10.79 -3.82
CA CYS A 105 -14.49 -11.05 -3.61
C CYS A 105 -15.37 -10.38 -4.67
N ARG A 106 -15.03 -9.15 -5.10
CA ARG A 106 -15.74 -8.44 -6.16
C ARG A 106 -15.60 -9.11 -7.52
N GLN A 107 -14.42 -9.66 -7.83
CA GLN A 107 -14.19 -10.40 -9.08
C GLN A 107 -15.02 -11.68 -9.18
N HIS A 108 -15.49 -12.20 -8.04
CA HIS A 108 -16.30 -13.41 -7.94
C HIS A 108 -17.77 -13.12 -7.61
N ASP A 109 -18.21 -11.86 -7.75
CA ASP A 109 -19.59 -11.43 -7.58
C ASP A 109 -20.24 -11.68 -6.21
N ALA A 110 -19.45 -11.93 -5.16
CA ALA A 110 -19.93 -12.27 -3.82
C ALA A 110 -20.57 -11.10 -3.01
N HIS A 111 -20.85 -9.97 -3.67
CA HIS A 111 -21.07 -8.65 -3.08
C HIS A 111 -22.12 -8.58 -1.94
N ASP A 112 -23.10 -9.50 -1.93
CA ASP A 112 -24.21 -9.49 -0.97
C ASP A 112 -24.37 -10.79 -0.16
N ASP A 113 -23.58 -11.83 -0.46
CA ASP A 113 -23.59 -13.08 0.32
C ASP A 113 -22.39 -13.13 1.27
N LEU A 114 -22.69 -12.95 2.56
CA LEU A 114 -21.67 -12.95 3.62
C LEU A 114 -20.94 -14.30 3.71
N GLN A 115 -21.62 -15.42 3.48
CA GLN A 115 -21.03 -16.74 3.57
C GLN A 115 -20.09 -16.99 2.38
N GLU A 116 -20.49 -16.58 1.19
CA GLU A 116 -19.65 -16.65 -0.02
C GLU A 116 -18.42 -15.74 0.12
N THR A 117 -18.63 -14.50 0.57
CA THR A 117 -17.55 -13.54 0.84
C THR A 117 -16.54 -14.10 1.85
N GLN A 118 -17.01 -14.73 2.93
CA GLN A 118 -16.12 -15.34 3.93
C GLN A 118 -15.33 -16.53 3.36
N ALA A 119 -15.95 -17.35 2.52
CA ALA A 119 -15.29 -18.49 1.88
C ALA A 119 -14.18 -18.02 0.94
N LEU A 120 -14.46 -17.04 0.08
CA LEU A 120 -13.48 -16.45 -0.84
C LEU A 120 -12.36 -15.72 -0.11
N ALA A 121 -12.67 -15.00 0.97
CA ALA A 121 -11.64 -14.36 1.79
C ALA A 121 -10.71 -15.40 2.43
N LEU A 122 -11.24 -16.53 2.91
CA LEU A 122 -10.44 -17.60 3.49
C LEU A 122 -9.57 -18.28 2.43
N GLU A 123 -10.11 -18.56 1.26
CA GLU A 123 -9.39 -19.10 0.11
C GLU A 123 -8.22 -18.19 -0.26
N TRP A 124 -8.47 -16.90 -0.44
CA TRP A 124 -7.44 -15.91 -0.76
C TRP A 124 -6.35 -15.86 0.31
N VAL A 125 -6.72 -15.87 1.59
CA VAL A 125 -5.76 -15.88 2.71
C VAL A 125 -4.87 -17.12 2.68
N GLN A 126 -5.43 -18.30 2.38
CA GLN A 126 -4.65 -19.54 2.30
C GLN A 126 -3.62 -19.52 1.17
N GLU A 127 -3.93 -18.86 0.05
CA GLU A 127 -3.04 -18.81 -1.11
C GLU A 127 -2.00 -17.69 -1.02
N HIS A 128 -2.30 -16.58 -0.35
CA HIS A 128 -1.53 -15.33 -0.50
C HIS A 128 -1.03 -14.69 0.79
N ALA A 129 -1.54 -15.05 1.98
CA ALA A 129 -1.24 -14.30 3.22
C ALA A 129 0.25 -14.28 3.59
N ASP A 130 1.01 -15.32 3.21
CA ASP A 130 2.45 -15.39 3.48
C ASP A 130 3.22 -14.22 2.85
N GLU A 131 2.74 -13.66 1.74
CA GLU A 131 3.35 -12.49 1.10
C GLU A 131 3.26 -11.21 1.95
N PHE A 132 2.33 -11.17 2.91
CA PHE A 132 2.06 -10.00 3.76
C PHE A 132 2.60 -10.17 5.17
N SER A 133 3.13 -11.35 5.51
CA SER A 133 3.59 -11.69 6.85
C SER A 133 4.74 -10.81 7.36
N HIS A 134 4.81 -10.65 8.67
CA HIS A 134 5.89 -9.92 9.34
C HIS A 134 7.25 -10.57 9.12
N GLU A 135 7.29 -11.89 8.89
CA GLU A 135 8.52 -12.61 8.56
C GLU A 135 8.99 -12.29 7.14
N THR A 136 8.09 -12.29 6.15
CA THR A 136 8.41 -11.86 4.78
C THR A 136 8.94 -10.42 4.77
N VAL A 137 8.33 -9.56 5.58
CA VAL A 137 8.78 -8.19 5.85
C VAL A 137 10.19 -8.16 6.44
N ARG A 138 10.44 -8.88 7.53
CA ARG A 138 11.76 -8.95 8.18
C ARG A 138 12.84 -9.48 7.27
N ARG A 139 12.57 -10.56 6.53
CA ARG A 139 13.53 -11.14 5.56
C ARG A 139 13.88 -10.13 4.46
N ALA A 140 12.89 -9.38 3.96
CA ALA A 140 13.13 -8.31 2.99
C ALA A 140 14.02 -7.21 3.59
N PHE A 141 13.85 -6.88 4.87
CA PHE A 141 14.70 -5.92 5.57
C PHE A 141 16.13 -6.41 5.80
N THR A 142 16.32 -7.62 6.32
CA THR A 142 17.65 -8.16 6.62
C THR A 142 18.51 -8.26 5.36
N ARG A 143 17.90 -8.55 4.21
CA ARG A 143 18.61 -8.62 2.93
C ARG A 143 19.09 -7.26 2.43
N VAL A 144 18.35 -6.18 2.69
CA VAL A 144 18.75 -4.81 2.31
C VAL A 144 19.85 -4.23 3.22
N VAL A 145 19.98 -4.73 4.45
CA VAL A 145 21.03 -4.30 5.39
C VAL A 145 22.38 -4.98 5.12
N LEU A 146 22.38 -6.10 4.38
CA LEU A 146 23.56 -6.91 4.11
C LEU A 146 24.14 -6.74 2.68
N ASP A 147 23.44 -6.00 1.82
CA ASP A 147 23.87 -5.62 0.45
C ASP A 147 24.22 -4.11 0.41
#